data_AF-A0A8B8PD98-F1
#
_entry.id   AF-A0A8B8PD98-F1
#
_cell.length_a   1.000
_cell.length_b   1.000
_cell.length_c   1.000
_cell.angle_alpha   90.00
_cell.angle_beta   90.00
_cell.angle_gamma   90.00
#
_symmetry.space_group_name_H-M   'P 1'
#
loop_
_entity.id
_entity.type
_entity.pdbx_description
1 polymer ?
#
loop_
_entity_poly.entity_id
_entity_poly.type
_entity_poly.pdbx_seq_one_letter_code
_entity_poly.pdbx_strand_id
1 'polypeptide(L)'
;MHYFRFPHSMKTSRTKMRNPSPLSSFFFLLFISHKVSCHSHCSPIKASDVDRVQFAMNLEFLEAEFFLRGSLGQGLDSIAPYLAQGGPPPVGGAKANLDPVTCRIIEEFGYQEVGHLSAIYTRIGGIRRPLLNLSAQNFEAIFDQAVGYKLQPPFNPYSNTVNYLLASYLIPYVGLVGYVGTIPYLETYN
;
A
#
# COMPACT_ATOMS: atom_id res chain seq x y z
N MET A 1 11.77 58.57 -48.81
CA MET A 1 11.80 57.40 -49.70
C MET A 1 10.70 56.42 -49.28
N HIS A 2 9.87 56.00 -50.24
CA HIS A 2 9.27 54.65 -50.43
C HIS A 2 9.54 53.56 -49.35
N TYR A 3 8.60 52.67 -48.96
CA TYR A 3 7.27 52.32 -49.53
C TYR A 3 6.24 51.83 -48.47
N PHE A 4 4.96 51.89 -48.86
CA PHE A 4 3.71 51.31 -48.30
C PHE A 4 3.82 49.89 -47.67
N ARG A 5 2.97 49.46 -46.71
CA ARG A 5 1.52 49.14 -46.92
C ARG A 5 0.70 48.97 -45.60
N PHE A 6 -0.60 49.29 -45.67
CA PHE A 6 -1.68 49.14 -44.65
C PHE A 6 -2.34 47.72 -44.70
N PRO A 7 -3.22 47.25 -43.75
CA PRO A 7 -4.37 47.98 -43.17
C PRO A 7 -4.87 47.66 -41.72
N HIS A 8 -5.99 48.31 -41.35
CA HIS A 8 -6.95 47.96 -40.28
C HIS A 8 -7.43 46.48 -40.38
N SER A 9 -8.15 45.85 -39.43
CA SER A 9 -9.02 46.28 -38.31
C SER A 9 -9.16 45.12 -37.28
N MET A 10 -9.88 45.15 -36.14
CA MET A 10 -10.82 46.12 -35.54
C MET A 10 -10.76 46.08 -33.99
N LYS A 11 -11.74 46.68 -33.30
CA LYS A 11 -11.84 46.81 -31.82
C LYS A 11 -12.65 45.68 -31.17
N THR A 12 -12.32 45.35 -29.92
CA THR A 12 -13.29 44.84 -28.92
C THR A 12 -13.28 45.74 -27.67
N SER A 13 -14.46 46.15 -27.23
CA SER A 13 -14.63 47.06 -26.07
C SER A 13 -14.80 46.26 -24.77
N ARG A 14 -14.40 46.86 -23.64
CA ARG A 14 -14.60 46.29 -22.31
C ARG A 14 -16.09 46.23 -21.93
N THR A 15 -16.51 45.12 -21.33
CA THR A 15 -17.71 45.04 -20.49
C THR A 15 -17.31 44.72 -19.05
N LYS A 16 -18.12 45.17 -18.08
CA LYS A 16 -17.75 45.33 -16.67
C LYS A 16 -18.04 44.07 -15.83
N MET A 17 -17.19 43.83 -14.83
CA MET A 17 -17.24 42.66 -13.92
C MET A 17 -18.57 42.49 -13.15
N ARG A 18 -18.90 41.24 -12.84
CA ARG A 18 -19.66 40.86 -11.63
C ARG A 18 -18.98 39.66 -10.96
N ASN A 19 -18.65 39.82 -9.67
CA ASN A 19 -18.17 38.72 -8.83
C ASN A 19 -19.36 37.83 -8.42
N PRO A 20 -19.24 36.50 -8.44
CA PRO A 20 -20.16 35.61 -7.74
C PRO A 20 -19.85 35.58 -6.23
N SER A 21 -20.89 35.51 -5.41
CA SER A 21 -20.84 35.52 -3.94
C SER A 21 -20.43 34.17 -3.33
N PRO A 22 -19.69 34.13 -2.20
CA PRO A 22 -19.17 32.91 -1.61
C PRO A 22 -20.16 32.25 -0.62
N LEU A 23 -21.40 31.99 -1.06
CA LEU A 23 -22.48 31.43 -0.21
C LEU A 23 -23.42 30.54 -1.04
N SER A 24 -22.96 29.35 -1.43
CA SER A 24 -23.76 28.14 -1.79
C SER A 24 -22.89 27.08 -2.47
N SER A 25 -21.84 26.60 -1.79
CA SER A 25 -21.10 25.40 -2.22
C SER A 25 -20.66 24.58 -1.02
N PHE A 26 -21.66 24.17 -0.24
CA PHE A 26 -21.56 23.15 0.80
C PHE A 26 -22.74 22.20 0.55
N PHE A 27 -22.53 20.89 0.72
CA PHE A 27 -23.44 19.80 0.29
C PHE A 27 -23.64 19.62 -1.23
N PHE A 28 -22.64 19.05 -1.91
CA PHE A 28 -22.91 18.03 -2.95
C PHE A 28 -21.72 17.07 -3.21
N LEU A 29 -21.12 16.53 -2.14
CA LEU A 29 -20.10 15.47 -2.23
C LEU A 29 -20.39 14.35 -1.22
N LEU A 30 -21.53 13.69 -1.38
CA LEU A 30 -21.80 12.36 -0.84
C LEU A 30 -22.68 11.60 -1.86
N PHE A 31 -22.56 10.27 -1.89
CA PHE A 31 -23.28 9.37 -2.82
C PHE A 31 -22.87 9.36 -4.30
N ILE A 32 -21.58 9.18 -4.58
CA ILE A 32 -21.20 8.30 -5.69
C ILE A 32 -21.22 6.85 -5.17
N SER A 33 -22.43 6.33 -4.93
CA SER A 33 -22.62 4.90 -4.76
C SER A 33 -22.56 4.24 -6.13
N HIS A 34 -21.37 3.82 -6.56
CA HIS A 34 -21.24 2.88 -7.67
C HIS A 34 -21.94 1.58 -7.27
N LYS A 35 -23.21 1.43 -7.66
CA LYS A 35 -23.86 0.13 -7.67
C LYS A 35 -23.18 -0.72 -8.72
N VAL A 36 -22.19 -1.49 -8.30
CA VAL A 36 -21.68 -2.63 -9.06
C VAL A 36 -22.90 -3.48 -9.42
N SER A 37 -23.22 -3.54 -10.72
CA SER A 37 -24.35 -4.33 -11.21
C SER A 37 -24.00 -5.81 -11.18
N CYS A 38 -24.05 -6.36 -9.97
CA CYS A 38 -23.96 -7.77 -9.69
C CYS A 38 -25.07 -8.54 -10.45
N HIS A 39 -24.68 -9.63 -11.11
CA HIS A 39 -25.62 -10.58 -11.72
C HIS A 39 -26.52 -11.20 -10.63
N SER A 40 -27.67 -11.78 -10.97
CA SER A 40 -28.72 -12.22 -10.01
C SER A 40 -28.35 -13.33 -9.00
N HIS A 41 -27.05 -13.62 -8.81
CA HIS A 41 -26.51 -14.65 -7.92
C HIS A 41 -25.39 -14.20 -6.96
N CYS A 42 -24.85 -12.97 -7.01
CA CYS A 42 -23.91 -12.53 -5.96
C CYS A 42 -24.66 -12.09 -4.69
N SER A 43 -24.96 -13.10 -3.86
CA SER A 43 -25.10 -12.88 -2.42
C SER A 43 -23.74 -12.50 -1.81
N PRO A 44 -23.69 -11.79 -0.67
CA PRO A 44 -22.45 -11.59 0.06
C PRO A 44 -21.80 -12.93 0.41
N ILE A 45 -20.51 -13.10 0.12
CA ILE A 45 -19.75 -14.26 0.56
C ILE A 45 -19.63 -14.17 2.09
N LYS A 46 -20.29 -15.07 2.84
CA LYS A 46 -20.08 -15.16 4.29
C LYS A 46 -18.73 -15.86 4.53
N ALA A 47 -17.67 -15.06 4.69
CA ALA A 47 -16.36 -15.54 5.11
C ALA A 47 -16.42 -16.18 6.50
N SER A 48 -15.88 -17.39 6.62
CA SER A 48 -15.67 -18.10 7.88
C SER A 48 -14.51 -17.48 8.68
N ASP A 49 -14.39 -17.88 9.95
CA ASP A 49 -13.28 -17.46 10.82
C ASP A 49 -11.92 -17.87 10.22
N VAL A 50 -11.85 -19.05 9.58
CA VAL A 50 -10.66 -19.53 8.85
C VAL A 50 -10.34 -18.61 7.67
N ASP A 51 -11.33 -18.27 6.83
CA ASP A 51 -11.12 -17.37 5.68
C ASP A 51 -10.59 -16.00 6.11
N ARG A 52 -11.07 -15.48 7.26
CA ARG A 52 -10.70 -14.16 7.80
C ARG A 52 -9.27 -14.14 8.34
N VAL A 53 -8.88 -15.16 9.09
CA VAL A 53 -7.50 -15.28 9.61
C VAL A 53 -6.53 -15.58 8.45
N GLN A 54 -6.91 -16.43 7.49
CA GLN A 54 -6.12 -16.68 6.29
C GLN A 54 -6.03 -15.44 5.38
N PHE A 55 -7.03 -14.56 5.36
CA PHE A 55 -6.92 -13.27 4.69
C PHE A 55 -5.86 -12.37 5.35
N ALA A 56 -5.83 -12.32 6.69
CA ALA A 56 -4.79 -11.57 7.43
C ALA A 56 -3.37 -12.13 7.18
N MET A 57 -3.22 -13.43 6.91
CA MET A 57 -1.94 -14.06 6.53
C MET A 57 -1.26 -13.41 5.29
N ASN A 58 -2.00 -12.72 4.42
CA ASN A 58 -1.40 -11.94 3.32
C ASN A 58 -0.52 -10.77 3.82
N LEU A 59 -0.87 -10.20 4.97
CA LEU A 59 -0.16 -9.08 5.60
C LEU A 59 1.08 -9.60 6.32
N GLU A 60 0.95 -10.74 7.02
CA GLU A 60 2.07 -11.48 7.61
C GLU A 60 3.15 -11.82 6.57
N PHE A 61 2.76 -12.25 5.36
CA PHE A 61 3.72 -12.46 4.26
C PHE A 61 4.39 -11.17 3.79
N LEU A 62 3.66 -10.05 3.76
CA LEU A 62 4.18 -8.73 3.38
C LEU A 62 5.21 -8.22 4.40
N GLU A 63 4.87 -8.29 5.68
CA GLU A 63 5.70 -7.83 6.80
C GLU A 63 6.94 -8.74 6.96
N ALA A 64 6.78 -10.07 6.97
CA ALA A 64 7.90 -11.02 7.02
C ALA A 64 8.90 -10.80 5.88
N GLU A 65 8.43 -10.71 4.63
CA GLU A 65 9.33 -10.51 3.49
C GLU A 65 9.99 -9.12 3.51
N PHE A 66 9.29 -8.07 3.94
CA PHE A 66 9.87 -6.72 3.99
C PHE A 66 10.93 -6.59 5.08
N PHE A 67 10.66 -7.09 6.29
CA PHE A 67 11.55 -6.99 7.44
C PHE A 67 12.76 -7.93 7.33
N LEU A 68 12.58 -9.19 6.92
CA LEU A 68 13.70 -10.11 6.68
C LEU A 68 14.62 -9.60 5.57
N ARG A 69 14.06 -9.09 4.45
CA ARG A 69 14.89 -8.55 3.37
C ARG A 69 15.62 -7.29 3.80
N GLY A 70 14.96 -6.37 4.50
CA GLY A 70 15.55 -5.13 4.99
C GLY A 70 16.74 -5.37 5.93
N SER A 71 16.61 -6.26 6.91
CA SER A 71 17.66 -6.56 7.90
C SER A 71 18.72 -7.53 7.38
N LEU A 72 18.31 -8.70 6.88
CA LEU A 72 19.22 -9.79 6.54
C LEU A 72 19.68 -9.72 5.08
N GLY A 73 18.81 -9.29 4.16
CA GLY A 73 19.00 -9.37 2.71
C GLY A 73 18.40 -10.63 2.07
N GLN A 74 17.69 -11.44 2.86
CA GLN A 74 17.05 -12.70 2.44
C GLN A 74 15.56 -12.69 2.81
N GLY A 75 14.75 -13.50 2.13
CA GLY A 75 13.30 -13.57 2.34
C GLY A 75 12.85 -14.79 3.16
N LEU A 76 11.54 -15.01 3.22
CA LEU A 76 10.94 -16.14 3.93
C LEU A 76 11.47 -17.50 3.42
N ASP A 77 11.78 -17.60 2.12
CA ASP A 77 12.29 -18.82 1.48
C ASP A 77 13.63 -19.28 2.06
N SER A 78 14.40 -18.39 2.71
CA SER A 78 15.68 -18.71 3.36
C SER A 78 15.53 -19.09 4.84
N ILE A 79 14.38 -18.79 5.46
CA ILE A 79 14.13 -19.00 6.90
C ILE A 79 13.15 -20.15 7.13
N ALA A 80 12.02 -20.14 6.42
CA ALA A 80 10.91 -21.06 6.60
C ALA A 80 10.15 -21.31 5.26
N PRO A 81 10.81 -21.88 4.23
CA PRO A 81 10.25 -22.02 2.88
C PRO A 81 8.94 -22.83 2.81
N TYR A 82 8.68 -23.70 3.79
CA TYR A 82 7.42 -24.45 3.87
C TYR A 82 6.20 -23.53 4.08
N LEU A 83 6.36 -22.37 4.73
CA LEU A 83 5.28 -21.42 4.96
C LEU A 83 4.81 -20.74 3.67
N ALA A 84 5.67 -20.62 2.65
CA ALA A 84 5.27 -20.03 1.37
C ALA A 84 4.25 -20.89 0.59
N GLN A 85 4.10 -22.19 0.92
CA GLN A 85 3.15 -23.11 0.28
C GLN A 85 3.22 -23.09 -1.27
N GLY A 86 4.44 -23.04 -1.81
CA GLY A 86 4.71 -22.93 -3.26
C GLY A 86 4.41 -21.55 -3.88
N GLY A 87 4.15 -20.52 -3.08
CA GLY A 87 3.95 -19.15 -3.53
C GLY A 87 5.21 -18.54 -4.15
N PRO A 88 5.08 -17.71 -5.21
CA PRO A 88 6.24 -17.08 -5.83
C PRO A 88 6.99 -16.17 -4.84
N PRO A 89 8.31 -16.01 -4.98
CA PRO A 89 9.05 -15.02 -4.20
C PRO A 89 8.58 -13.58 -4.57
N PRO A 90 8.68 -12.62 -3.63
CA PRO A 90 8.44 -11.21 -3.93
C PRO A 90 9.29 -10.67 -5.08
N VAL A 91 8.71 -9.72 -5.81
CA VAL A 91 9.45 -8.87 -6.76
C VAL A 91 10.22 -7.82 -5.99
N GLY A 92 11.54 -7.80 -6.13
CA GLY A 92 12.41 -6.84 -5.46
C GLY A 92 12.64 -7.15 -3.98
N GLY A 93 12.72 -6.08 -3.17
CA GLY A 93 13.28 -6.13 -1.82
C GLY A 93 14.81 -6.23 -1.85
N ALA A 94 15.46 -5.57 -0.88
CA ALA A 94 16.92 -5.55 -0.75
C ALA A 94 17.31 -5.38 0.72
N LYS A 95 18.56 -5.71 1.05
CA LYS A 95 19.16 -5.33 2.32
C LYS A 95 19.21 -3.81 2.43
N ALA A 96 18.58 -3.27 3.46
CA ALA A 96 18.56 -1.85 3.72
C ALA A 96 19.86 -1.40 4.39
N ASN A 97 20.28 -0.18 4.09
CA ASN A 97 21.40 0.48 4.75
C ASN A 97 20.95 1.02 6.12
N LEU A 98 20.76 0.11 7.08
CA LEU A 98 20.34 0.41 8.44
C LEU A 98 21.53 0.63 9.36
N ASP A 99 21.38 1.51 10.34
CA ASP A 99 22.29 1.57 11.48
C ASP A 99 22.25 0.26 12.31
N PRO A 100 23.29 -0.05 13.10
CA PRO A 100 23.39 -1.34 13.78
C PRO A 100 22.32 -1.62 14.85
N VAL A 101 21.62 -0.60 15.36
CA VAL A 101 20.53 -0.78 16.34
C VAL A 101 19.25 -1.07 15.59
N THR A 102 18.86 -0.23 14.63
CA THR A 102 17.67 -0.44 13.81
C THR A 102 17.74 -1.76 13.06
N CYS A 103 18.91 -2.16 12.53
CA CYS A 103 19.07 -3.44 11.84
C CYS A 103 18.64 -4.64 12.68
N ARG A 104 19.00 -4.66 13.98
CA ARG A 104 18.62 -5.75 14.90
C ARG A 104 17.14 -5.73 15.26
N ILE A 105 16.55 -4.55 15.43
CA ILE A 105 15.11 -4.42 15.71
C ILE A 105 14.27 -4.89 14.51
N ILE A 106 14.68 -4.53 13.29
CA ILE A 106 14.01 -4.99 12.05
C ILE A 106 14.23 -6.49 11.81
N GLU A 107 15.35 -7.05 12.23
CA GLU A 107 15.59 -8.49 12.25
C GLU A 107 14.64 -9.21 13.23
N GLU A 108 14.49 -8.69 14.44
CA GLU A 108 13.53 -9.19 15.43
C GLU A 108 12.08 -9.14 14.92
N PHE A 109 11.67 -8.05 14.24
CA PHE A 109 10.36 -7.97 13.59
C PHE A 109 10.20 -9.05 12.52
N GLY A 110 11.19 -9.20 11.63
CA GLY A 110 11.17 -10.24 10.61
C GLY A 110 11.00 -11.66 11.16
N TYR A 111 11.59 -11.96 12.32
CA TYR A 111 11.38 -13.23 13.01
C TYR A 111 10.02 -13.34 13.73
N GLN A 112 9.44 -12.24 14.21
CA GLN A 112 8.09 -12.23 14.80
C GLN A 112 7.04 -12.60 13.75
N GLU A 113 7.11 -12.03 12.54
CA GLU A 113 6.14 -12.34 11.48
C GLU A 113 6.28 -13.78 10.94
N VAL A 114 7.50 -14.34 10.92
CA VAL A 114 7.71 -15.79 10.68
C VAL A 114 7.02 -16.63 11.77
N GLY A 115 7.04 -16.15 13.02
CA GLY A 115 6.29 -16.73 14.13
C GLY A 115 4.78 -16.67 13.94
N HIS A 116 4.23 -15.52 13.54
CA HIS A 116 2.80 -15.35 13.23
C HIS A 116 2.35 -16.26 12.08
N LEU A 117 3.08 -16.26 10.95
CA LEU A 117 2.85 -17.19 9.83
C LEU A 117 2.83 -18.65 10.30
N SER A 118 3.79 -19.04 11.16
CA SER A 118 3.89 -20.40 11.71
C SER A 118 2.73 -20.75 12.63
N ALA A 119 2.29 -19.81 13.48
CA ALA A 119 1.17 -20.00 14.40
C ALA A 119 -0.16 -20.20 13.67
N ILE A 120 -0.43 -19.37 12.65
CA ILE A 120 -1.62 -19.51 11.78
C ILE A 120 -1.56 -20.83 11.01
N TYR A 121 -0.44 -21.10 10.35
CA TYR A 121 -0.22 -22.34 9.59
C TYR A 121 -0.47 -23.60 10.43
N THR A 122 0.05 -23.62 11.66
CA THR A 122 -0.11 -24.76 12.58
C THR A 122 -1.53 -24.89 13.10
N ARG A 123 -2.26 -23.78 13.30
CA ARG A 123 -3.62 -23.80 13.89
C ARG A 123 -4.73 -24.09 12.89
N ILE A 124 -4.67 -23.51 11.68
CA ILE A 124 -5.76 -23.58 10.68
C ILE A 124 -5.28 -23.90 9.25
N GLY A 125 -4.01 -24.23 9.07
CA GLY A 125 -3.39 -24.32 7.74
C GLY A 125 -3.08 -22.95 7.14
N GLY A 126 -2.21 -22.91 6.14
CA GLY A 126 -1.80 -21.67 5.47
C GLY A 126 -2.29 -21.54 4.04
N ILE A 127 -2.20 -20.32 3.51
CA ILE A 127 -2.41 -20.04 2.09
C ILE A 127 -1.09 -20.06 1.31
N ARG A 128 -1.18 -20.18 -0.01
CA ARG A 128 -0.07 -19.91 -0.92
C ARG A 128 0.34 -18.43 -0.81
N ARG A 129 1.61 -18.14 -0.53
CA ARG A 129 2.14 -16.76 -0.45
C ARG A 129 1.74 -15.98 -1.73
N PRO A 130 1.12 -14.79 -1.61
CA PRO A 130 0.76 -13.96 -2.76
C PRO A 130 2.02 -13.40 -3.44
N LEU A 131 1.91 -12.96 -4.70
CA LEU A 131 2.98 -12.22 -5.36
C LEU A 131 3.06 -10.80 -4.77
N LEU A 132 4.08 -10.54 -3.97
CA LEU A 132 4.34 -9.24 -3.34
C LEU A 132 5.27 -8.39 -4.21
N ASN A 133 5.06 -7.06 -4.20
CA ASN A 133 5.95 -6.12 -4.88
C ASN A 133 6.67 -5.21 -3.86
N LEU A 134 7.91 -5.58 -3.56
CA LEU A 134 8.81 -4.88 -2.63
C LEU A 134 9.87 -4.05 -3.37
N SER A 135 9.69 -3.80 -4.67
CA SER A 135 10.60 -2.98 -5.46
C SER A 135 10.64 -1.54 -4.95
N ALA A 136 11.80 -0.88 -5.03
CA ALA A 136 11.93 0.52 -4.64
C ALA A 136 10.99 1.43 -5.45
N GLN A 137 10.71 1.08 -6.71
CA GLN A 137 9.79 1.76 -7.60
C GLN A 137 8.32 1.71 -7.13
N ASN A 138 7.92 0.65 -6.42
CA ASN A 138 6.59 0.58 -5.81
C ASN A 138 6.47 1.56 -4.64
N PHE A 139 7.50 1.64 -3.80
CA PHE A 139 7.56 2.62 -2.70
C PHE A 139 7.70 4.06 -3.23
N GLU A 140 8.49 4.30 -4.28
CA GLU A 140 8.56 5.58 -5.01
C GLU A 140 7.16 6.05 -5.40
N ALA A 141 6.38 5.22 -6.09
CA ALA A 141 5.04 5.57 -6.54
C ALA A 141 4.08 5.89 -5.37
N ILE A 142 4.16 5.14 -4.27
CA ILE A 142 3.34 5.39 -3.07
C ILE A 142 3.71 6.73 -2.41
N PHE A 143 5.01 7.01 -2.25
CA PHE A 143 5.47 8.26 -1.64
C PHE A 143 5.20 9.48 -2.53
N ASP A 144 5.43 9.38 -3.85
CA ASP A 144 5.08 10.42 -4.83
C ASP A 144 3.58 10.75 -4.78
N GLN A 145 2.71 9.74 -4.67
CA GLN A 145 1.27 9.93 -4.51
C GLN A 145 0.92 10.57 -3.17
N ALA A 146 1.59 10.18 -2.07
CA ALA A 146 1.34 10.72 -0.74
C ALA A 146 1.76 12.20 -0.59
N VAL A 147 2.86 12.62 -1.23
CA VAL A 147 3.33 14.02 -1.20
C VAL A 147 2.73 14.89 -2.31
N GLY A 148 2.15 14.26 -3.34
CA GLY A 148 1.46 14.94 -4.46
C GLY A 148 2.38 15.42 -5.60
N TYR A 149 3.65 15.02 -5.61
CA TYR A 149 4.62 15.34 -6.67
C TYR A 149 5.76 14.32 -6.69
N LYS A 150 6.54 14.28 -7.78
CA LYS A 150 7.68 13.37 -7.91
C LYS A 150 8.86 13.79 -7.04
N LEU A 151 9.27 12.92 -6.12
CA LEU A 151 10.44 13.14 -5.28
C LEU A 151 11.75 13.09 -6.11
N GLN A 152 12.71 13.94 -5.73
CA GLN A 152 14.03 14.03 -6.36
C GLN A 152 15.11 14.12 -5.27
N PRO A 153 15.94 13.08 -5.07
CA PRO A 153 15.88 11.77 -5.73
C PRO A 153 14.59 10.99 -5.40
N PRO A 154 14.22 9.99 -6.23
CA PRO A 154 13.10 9.08 -5.94
C PRO A 154 13.20 8.45 -4.55
N PHE A 155 12.05 8.24 -3.90
CA PHE A 155 12.03 7.58 -2.60
C PHE A 155 12.46 6.11 -2.72
N ASN A 156 13.51 5.73 -1.99
CA ASN A 156 13.98 4.36 -1.91
C ASN A 156 14.02 3.91 -0.43
N PRO A 157 13.22 2.91 -0.01
CA PRO A 157 13.17 2.46 1.39
C PRO A 157 14.49 1.83 1.86
N TYR A 158 15.28 1.24 0.96
CA TYR A 158 16.50 0.51 1.31
C TYR A 158 17.74 1.42 1.46
N SER A 159 17.61 2.72 1.18
CA SER A 159 18.75 3.65 1.06
C SER A 159 19.37 4.10 2.39
N ASN A 160 18.59 4.19 3.47
CA ASN A 160 19.02 4.60 4.81
C ASN A 160 17.95 4.27 5.87
N THR A 161 18.31 4.27 7.16
CA THR A 161 17.40 4.07 8.31
C THR A 161 16.11 4.89 8.23
N VAL A 162 16.17 6.20 7.94
CA VAL A 162 14.99 7.08 7.98
C VAL A 162 13.99 6.70 6.88
N ASN A 163 14.47 6.48 5.66
CA ASN A 163 13.62 6.00 4.57
C ASN A 163 13.03 4.62 4.89
N TYR A 164 13.80 3.72 5.48
CA TYR A 164 13.29 2.39 5.82
C TYR A 164 12.18 2.47 6.87
N LEU A 165 12.36 3.24 7.95
CA LEU A 165 11.34 3.43 8.99
C LEU A 165 10.08 4.14 8.48
N LEU A 166 10.22 5.12 7.60
CA LEU A 166 9.08 5.77 6.92
C LEU A 166 8.30 4.76 6.07
N ALA A 167 9.00 3.87 5.35
CA ALA A 167 8.37 2.81 4.57
C ALA A 167 7.74 1.73 5.45
N SER A 168 8.38 1.34 6.56
CA SER A 168 7.83 0.43 7.57
C SER A 168 6.49 0.94 8.08
N TYR A 169 6.32 2.25 8.30
CA TYR A 169 5.09 2.84 8.83
C TYR A 169 3.87 2.73 7.88
N LEU A 170 4.08 2.49 6.58
CA LEU A 170 2.99 2.27 5.63
C LEU A 170 2.32 0.89 5.81
N ILE A 171 3.04 -0.09 6.33
CA ILE A 171 2.62 -1.50 6.35
C ILE A 171 1.65 -1.84 7.51
N PRO A 172 1.88 -1.45 8.78
CA PRO A 172 0.98 -1.82 9.89
C PRO A 172 -0.38 -1.13 9.83
N TYR A 173 -0.52 -0.02 9.07
CA TYR A 173 -1.84 0.55 8.79
C TYR A 173 -2.72 -0.37 7.95
N VAL A 174 -2.14 -1.28 7.18
CA VAL A 174 -2.87 -2.35 6.48
C VAL A 174 -3.14 -3.51 7.44
N GLY A 175 -2.17 -3.86 8.30
CA GLY A 175 -2.30 -4.82 9.42
C GLY A 175 -3.53 -4.58 10.30
N LEU A 176 -3.78 -3.32 10.66
CA LEU A 176 -4.90 -2.90 11.51
C LEU A 176 -6.26 -3.17 10.84
N VAL A 177 -6.35 -3.10 9.52
CA VAL A 177 -7.59 -3.44 8.77
C VAL A 177 -7.83 -4.96 8.74
N GLY A 178 -6.76 -5.77 8.71
CA GLY A 178 -6.84 -7.23 8.71
C GLY A 178 -7.42 -7.78 10.02
N TYR A 179 -6.71 -7.60 11.14
CA TYR A 179 -7.10 -8.21 12.41
C TYR A 179 -8.20 -7.45 13.15
N VAL A 180 -8.08 -6.12 13.33
CA VAL A 180 -9.11 -5.35 14.07
C VAL A 180 -10.42 -5.33 13.30
N GLY A 181 -10.38 -5.33 11.96
CA GLY A 181 -11.55 -5.51 11.11
C GLY A 181 -12.16 -6.91 11.17
N THR A 182 -11.41 -7.93 11.62
CA THR A 182 -11.86 -9.32 11.73
C THR A 182 -12.48 -9.65 13.09
N ILE A 183 -11.92 -9.13 14.19
CA ILE A 183 -12.32 -9.45 15.58
C ILE A 183 -13.85 -9.46 15.80
N PRO A 184 -14.64 -8.46 15.35
CA PRO A 184 -16.09 -8.43 15.60
C PRO A 184 -16.91 -9.52 14.90
N TYR A 185 -16.29 -10.28 13.99
CA TYR A 185 -16.95 -11.28 13.14
C TYR A 185 -16.46 -12.71 13.38
N LEU A 186 -15.61 -12.93 14.39
CA LEU A 186 -15.21 -14.28 14.81
C LEU A 186 -16.34 -14.87 15.66
N GLU A 187 -17.00 -15.91 15.12
CA GLU A 187 -18.19 -16.51 15.73
C GLU A 187 -17.86 -17.78 16.53
N THR A 188 -16.83 -18.57 16.14
CA THR A 188 -16.52 -19.88 16.75
C THR A 188 -15.06 -20.30 16.58
N TYR A 189 -14.32 -20.39 17.69
CA TYR A 189 -13.05 -21.10 17.77
C TYR A 189 -13.30 -22.58 18.15
N ASN A 190 -13.13 -23.49 17.19
CA ASN A 190 -12.92 -24.93 17.44
C ASN A 190 -11.44 -25.26 17.27
#